data_AF-A0A1G5WN94-F1
#
_entry.id   AF-A0A1G5WN94-F1
#
_cell.length_a   1.000
_cell.length_b   1.000
_cell.length_c   1.000
_cell.angle_alpha   90.00
_cell.angle_beta   90.00
_cell.angle_gamma   90.00
#
_symmetry.space_group_name_H-M   'P 1'
#
loop_
_entity.id
_entity.type
_entity.pdbx_description
1 polymer ?
#
loop_
_entity_poly.entity_id
_entity_poly.type
_entity_poly.pdbx_seq_one_letter_code
_entity_poly.pdbx_strand_id
1 'polypeptide(L)' 'MITCSVCGCLNDPSNAVCEECGSDLIDESELMAMYEEDDYEDDDDF' A
#
# COMPACT_ATOMS: atom_id res chain seq x y z
N MET A 1 0.21 -10.89 -6.19
CA MET A 1 -0.31 -11.76 -5.11
C MET A 1 0.34 -11.32 -3.82
N ILE A 2 -0.43 -11.15 -2.75
CA ILE A 2 0.07 -10.72 -1.44
C ILE A 2 -0.24 -11.80 -0.41
N THR A 3 0.71 -12.08 0.49
CA THR A 3 0.51 -13.07 1.55
C THR A 3 0.16 -12.33 2.83
N CYS A 4 -0.94 -12.71 3.48
CA CYS A 4 -1.35 -12.14 4.75
C CYS A 4 -0.32 -12.46 5.82
N SER A 5 0.26 -11.43 6.44
CA SER A 5 1.24 -11.54 7.53
C SER A 5 0.66 -12.16 8.79
N VAL A 6 -0.67 -12.12 8.96
CA VAL A 6 -1.38 -12.58 10.15
C VAL A 6 -1.75 -14.06 10.07
N CYS A 7 -2.34 -14.51 8.95
CA CYS A 7 -2.83 -15.89 8.81
C CYS A 7 -2.10 -16.72 7.73
N GLY A 8 -1.27 -16.10 6.89
CA GLY A 8 -0.55 -16.77 5.81
C GLY A 8 -1.38 -17.03 4.54
N CYS A 9 -2.63 -16.54 4.47
CA CYS A 9 -3.46 -16.69 3.27
C CYS A 9 -2.91 -15.89 2.08
N LEU A 10 -2.97 -16.45 0.88
CA LEU A 10 -2.67 -15.76 -0.37
C LEU A 10 -3.91 -15.00 -0.85
N ASN A 11 -3.78 -13.68 -0.98
CA ASN A 11 -4.85 -12.78 -1.40
C ASN A 11 -4.48 -12.09 -2.73
N ASP A 12 -5.50 -11.58 -3.43
CA ASP A 12 -5.30 -10.71 -4.59
C ASP A 12 -4.59 -9.41 -4.17
N PRO A 13 -3.60 -8.91 -4.92
CA PRO A 13 -2.93 -7.66 -4.57
C PRO A 13 -3.87 -6.44 -4.61
N SER A 14 -5.03 -6.56 -5.25
CA SER A 14 -6.04 -5.49 -5.27
C SER A 14 -6.86 -5.42 -3.97
N ASN A 15 -6.78 -6.44 -3.11
CA ASN A 15 -7.51 -6.45 -1.84
C ASN A 15 -6.76 -5.64 -0.79
N ALA A 16 -7.43 -4.66 -0.21
CA ALA A 16 -6.92 -3.92 0.95
C ALA A 16 -6.93 -4.76 2.25
N VAL A 17 -7.78 -5.80 2.30
CA VAL A 17 -8.06 -6.59 3.52
C VAL A 17 -8.06 -8.08 3.20
N CYS A 18 -7.57 -8.90 4.13
CA CYS A 18 -7.53 -10.35 3.97
C CYS A 18 -8.94 -10.95 3.98
N GLU A 19 -9.27 -11.75 2.97
CA GLU A 19 -10.59 -12.37 2.85
C GLU A 19 -10.86 -13.43 3.92
N GLU A 20 -9.80 -14.03 4.49
CA GLU A 20 -9.92 -15.10 5.48
C GLU A 20 -9.98 -14.58 6.92
N CYS A 21 -9.14 -13.59 7.28
CA CYS A 21 -9.00 -13.13 8.66
C CYS A 21 -9.37 -11.67 8.89
N GLY A 22 -9.56 -10.88 7.83
CA GLY A 22 -9.93 -9.47 7.92
C GLY A 22 -8.80 -8.54 8.37
N SER A 23 -7.54 -8.99 8.39
CA SER A 23 -6.40 -8.08 8.62
C SER A 23 -6.15 -7.20 7.41
N ASP A 24 -5.66 -5.98 7.63
CA ASP A 24 -5.16 -5.15 6.53
C ASP A 24 -3.99 -5.85 5.81
N LEU A 25 -3.97 -5.71 4.49
CA LEU A 25 -2.93 -6.26 3.60
C LEU A 25 -2.01 -5.15 3.06
N ILE A 26 -2.46 -3.91 3.09
CA ILE A 26 -1.70 -2.73 2.68
C ILE A 26 -0.71 -2.35 3.78
N ASP A 27 0.57 -2.31 3.43
CA ASP A 27 1.63 -1.81 4.29
C ASP A 27 1.68 -0.27 4.21
N GLU A 28 1.91 0.39 5.34
CA GLU A 28 1.94 1.86 5.44
C GLU A 28 2.98 2.49 4.49
N SER A 29 4.00 1.71 4.09
CA SER A 29 5.04 2.11 3.15
C SER A 29 4.54 2.30 1.71
N GLU A 30 3.58 1.50 1.25
CA GLU A 30 2.99 1.69 -0.09
C GLU A 30 2.07 2.90 -0.14
N LEU A 31 1.38 3.17 0.97
CA LEU A 31 0.54 4.35 1.12
C LEU A 31 1.40 5.62 1.09
N MET A 32 2.54 5.63 1.82
CA MET A 32 3.46 6.77 1.88
C MET A 32 4.10 7.09 0.53
N ALA A 33 4.44 6.08 -0.29
CA ALA A 33 4.98 6.27 -1.62
C ALA A 33 4.03 7.02 -2.58
N MET A 34 2.71 6.90 -2.40
CA MET A 34 1.73 7.67 -3.20
C MET A 34 1.62 9.14 -2.78
N TYR A 35 1.99 9.50 -1.56
CA TYR A 35 1.89 10.87 -1.06
C TYR A 35 3.18 11.68 -1.21
N GLU A 36 4.34 11.04 -1.30
CA GLU A 36 5.64 11.74 -1.47
C GLU A 36 5.91 12.19 -2.92
N GLU A 37 5.22 11.61 -3.91
CA GLU A 37 5.41 11.98 -5.33
C GLU A 37 4.68 13.29 -5.72
N ASP A 38 3.73 13.77 -4.90
CA ASP A 38 2.98 15.03 -5.11
C ASP A 38 3.69 16.30 -4.56
N ASP A 39 4.84 16.18 -3.88
CA ASP A 39 5.53 17.33 -3.24
C ASP A 39 6.72 17.91 -4.05
N TYR A 40 6.95 17.43 -5.29
CA TYR A 40 7.92 18.06 -6.20
C TYR A 40 7.25 19.11 -7.08
N GLU A 41 6.75 20.20 -6.47
CA GLU A 41 6.59 21.47 -7.20
C GLU A 41 7.99 22.09 -7.37
N ASP A 42 8.63 21.77 -8.50
CA ASP A 42 9.83 22.40 -9.04
C ASP A 42 9.49 23.86 -9.38
N ASP A 43 9.51 24.72 -8.36
CA ASP A 43 9.45 26.18 -8.47
C ASP A 43 10.82 26.70 -8.98
N ASP A 44 11.19 26.27 -10.18
CA ASP A 44 12.37 26.72 -10.92
C ASP A 44 11.98 27.88 -11.87
N ASP A 45 11.44 28.98 -11.33
CA ASP A 45 11.19 30.22 -12.08
C ASP A 45 12.36 31.21 -11.85
N PHE A 46 13.36 31.19 -12.75
CA PHE A 46 14.37 32.26 -12.89
C PHE A 46 14.69 32.59 -14.36
#